data_AF-A0A961UV52-F1
#
_entry.id   AF-A0A961UV52-F1
#
_cell.length_a   1.000
_cell.length_b   1.000
_cell.length_c   1.000
_cell.angle_alpha   90.00
_cell.angle_beta   90.00
_cell.angle_gamma   90.00
#
_symmetry.space_group_name_H-M   'P 1'
#
loop_
_entity.id
_entity.type
_entity.pdbx_description
1 polymer ?
#
loop_
_entity_poly.entity_id
_entity_poly.type
_entity_poly.pdbx_seq_one_letter_code
_entity_poly.pdbx_strand_id
1 'polypeptide(L)'
;MRRPTLRVVLFVTAALAGAKIWTQDRFHQSIYDDALIAAYQDKAMSTCQRELKRNWAGLGDVRLSPLGIRIGNPNTSVALWDFDNPLWNVRYRHPQLLLSAEPQGEVGCAFDIVAGLADINVTSR
;
A
#
# COMPACT_ATOMS: atom_id res chain seq x y z
N MET A 1 -30.60 15.58 -42.47
CA MET A 1 -30.39 14.12 -42.43
C MET A 1 -29.48 13.76 -41.25
N ARG A 2 -30.04 13.28 -40.12
CA ARG A 2 -29.25 12.74 -38.99
C ARG A 2 -28.69 11.39 -39.44
N ARG A 3 -27.37 11.22 -39.53
CA ARG A 3 -26.73 9.94 -39.89
C ARG A 3 -26.69 9.04 -38.65
N PRO A 4 -27.60 8.06 -38.47
CA PRO A 4 -27.64 7.21 -37.28
C PRO A 4 -26.38 6.35 -37.16
N THR A 5 -25.75 6.02 -38.28
CA THR A 5 -24.52 5.24 -38.37
C THR A 5 -23.34 5.88 -37.64
N LEU A 6 -23.17 7.20 -37.74
CA LEU A 6 -22.05 7.89 -37.08
C LEU A 6 -22.18 7.88 -35.56
N ARG A 7 -23.42 7.96 -35.05
CA ARG A 7 -23.71 7.90 -33.61
C ARG A 7 -23.45 6.50 -33.05
N VAL A 8 -23.88 5.46 -33.76
CA VAL A 8 -23.63 4.07 -33.36
C VAL A 8 -22.13 3.78 -33.29
N VAL A 9 -21.37 4.19 -34.30
CA VAL A 9 -19.91 4.05 -34.28
C VAL A 9 -19.30 4.77 -33.08
N LEU A 10 -19.72 6.02 -32.81
CA LEU A 10 -19.26 6.79 -31.66
C LEU A 10 -19.52 6.08 -30.32
N PHE A 11 -20.72 5.54 -30.12
CA PHE A 11 -21.07 4.82 -28.90
C PHE A 11 -20.27 3.52 -28.74
N VAL A 12 -20.09 2.77 -29.82
CA VAL A 12 -19.30 1.53 -29.79
C VAL A 12 -17.83 1.83 -29.48
N THR A 13 -17.24 2.84 -30.11
CA THR A 13 -15.85 3.23 -29.84
C THR A 13 -15.68 3.75 -28.41
N ALA A 14 -16.63 4.55 -27.91
CA ALA A 14 -16.60 5.03 -26.52
C ALA A 14 -16.72 3.88 -25.51
N ALA A 15 -17.59 2.90 -25.78
CA ALA A 15 -17.73 1.71 -24.94
C ALA A 15 -16.46 0.86 -24.94
N LEU A 16 -15.83 0.67 -26.11
CA LEU A 16 -14.56 -0.07 -26.22
C LEU A 16 -13.42 0.62 -25.48
N ALA A 17 -13.32 1.94 -25.61
CA ALA A 17 -12.31 2.74 -24.91
C ALA A 17 -12.53 2.68 -23.38
N GLY A 18 -13.78 2.82 -22.93
CA GLY A 18 -14.13 2.68 -21.52
C GLY A 18 -13.80 1.29 -20.96
N ALA A 19 -14.15 0.23 -21.71
CA ALA A 19 -13.83 -1.15 -21.33
C ALA A 19 -12.30 -1.38 -21.26
N LYS A 20 -11.53 -0.80 -22.19
CA LYS A 20 -10.06 -0.89 -22.17
C LYS A 20 -9.47 -0.19 -20.94
N ILE A 21 -9.90 1.02 -20.63
CA ILE A 21 -9.43 1.76 -19.45
C ILE A 21 -9.77 0.99 -18.18
N TRP A 22 -11.01 0.50 -18.09
CA TRP A 22 -11.46 -0.27 -16.93
C TRP A 22 -10.66 -1.56 -16.72
N THR A 23 -10.37 -2.29 -17.80
CA THR A 23 -9.54 -3.50 -17.71
C THR A 23 -8.09 -3.17 -17.35
N GLN A 24 -7.50 -2.14 -17.95
CA GLN A 24 -6.14 -1.70 -17.61
C GLN A 24 -6.04 -1.31 -16.13
N ASP A 25 -6.93 -0.46 -15.64
CA ASP A 25 -6.91 0.00 -14.26
C ASP A 25 -7.02 -1.17 -13.26
N ARG A 26 -7.88 -2.15 -13.56
CA ARG A 26 -8.12 -3.31 -12.69
C ARG A 26 -6.96 -4.30 -12.64
N PHE A 27 -6.26 -4.54 -13.75
CA PHE A 27 -5.14 -5.50 -13.78
C PHE A 27 -3.82 -4.90 -13.32
N HIS A 28 -3.61 -3.59 -13.51
CA HIS A 28 -2.36 -2.97 -13.09
C HIS A 28 -2.21 -2.99 -11.57
N GLN A 29 -3.24 -2.60 -10.81
CA GLN A 29 -3.13 -2.50 -9.35
C GLN A 29 -2.76 -3.83 -8.68
N SER A 30 -3.41 -4.94 -9.06
CA SER A 30 -3.14 -6.24 -8.41
C SER A 30 -1.77 -6.84 -8.74
N ILE A 31 -1.26 -6.62 -9.96
CA ILE A 31 0.05 -7.17 -10.37
C ILE A 31 1.20 -6.42 -9.71
N TYR A 32 1.08 -5.10 -9.57
CA TYR A 32 2.10 -4.30 -8.90
C TYR A 32 2.20 -4.64 -7.42
N ASP A 33 1.07 -4.92 -6.76
CA ASP A 33 1.07 -5.27 -5.35
C ASP A 33 1.81 -6.59 -5.09
N ASP A 34 1.50 -7.64 -5.85
CA ASP A 34 2.14 -8.95 -5.68
C ASP A 34 3.65 -8.91 -5.97
N ALA A 35 4.05 -8.21 -7.04
CA ALA A 35 5.46 -8.06 -7.39
C ALA A 35 6.23 -7.24 -6.35
N LEU A 36 5.61 -6.19 -5.81
CA LEU A 36 6.22 -5.33 -4.81
C LEU A 36 6.31 -6.05 -3.45
N ILE A 37 5.29 -6.82 -3.07
CA ILE A 37 5.34 -7.69 -1.90
C ILE A 37 6.47 -8.69 -2.06
N ALA A 38 6.51 -9.45 -3.15
CA ALA A 38 7.54 -10.46 -3.37
C ALA A 38 8.97 -9.88 -3.34
N ALA A 39 9.17 -8.67 -3.86
CA ALA A 39 10.48 -8.02 -3.86
C ALA A 39 10.92 -7.46 -2.50
N TYR A 40 9.98 -6.98 -1.68
CA TYR A 40 10.30 -6.25 -0.44
C TYR A 40 9.93 -6.97 0.86
N GLN A 41 9.23 -8.10 0.78
CA GLN A 41 8.77 -8.85 1.94
C GLN A 41 9.92 -9.22 2.89
N ASP A 42 11.02 -9.77 2.38
CA ASP A 42 12.15 -10.20 3.22
C ASP A 42 12.83 -9.03 3.94
N LYS A 43 12.97 -7.89 3.23
CA LYS A 43 13.54 -6.67 3.81
C LYS A 43 12.60 -6.06 4.84
N ALA A 44 11.30 -6.09 4.58
CA ALA A 44 10.29 -5.60 5.51
C ALA A 44 10.25 -6.47 6.78
N MET A 45 10.26 -7.80 6.64
CA MET A 45 10.28 -8.74 7.76
C MET A 45 11.52 -8.54 8.64
N SER A 46 12.70 -8.49 8.05
CA SER A 46 13.95 -8.29 8.80
C SER A 46 14.00 -6.93 9.52
N THR A 47 13.51 -5.86 8.88
CA THR A 47 13.46 -4.53 9.50
C THR A 47 12.45 -4.48 10.64
N CYS A 48 11.24 -5.02 10.42
CA CYS A 48 10.20 -5.08 11.45
C CYS A 48 10.63 -5.94 12.64
N GLN A 49 11.25 -7.11 12.41
CA GLN A 49 11.77 -7.96 13.49
C GLN A 49 12.87 -7.26 14.28
N ARG A 50 13.75 -6.51 13.60
CA ARG A 50 14.80 -5.73 14.28
C ARG A 50 14.20 -4.65 15.17
N GLU A 51 13.22 -3.89 14.68
CA GLU A 51 12.61 -2.85 15.49
C GLU A 51 11.70 -3.41 16.60
N LEU A 52 11.09 -4.57 16.40
CA LEU A 52 10.36 -5.29 17.44
C LEU A 52 11.31 -5.70 18.57
N LYS A 53 12.45 -6.29 18.25
CA LYS A 53 13.48 -6.66 19.24
C LYS A 53 14.02 -5.44 19.97
N ARG A 54 14.16 -4.31 19.29
CA ARG A 54 14.67 -3.05 19.86
C ARG A 54 13.68 -2.38 20.81
N ASN A 55 12.42 -2.24 20.39
CA ASN A 55 11.42 -1.46 21.13
C ASN A 55 10.59 -2.32 22.09
N TRP A 56 10.50 -3.62 21.82
CA TRP A 56 9.62 -4.56 22.52
C TRP A 56 10.32 -5.90 22.77
N ALA A 57 11.44 -5.85 23.50
CA ALA A 57 12.31 -7.00 23.74
C ALA A 57 11.63 -8.23 24.40
N GLY A 58 10.42 -8.06 24.96
CA GLY A 58 9.64 -9.14 25.59
C GLY A 58 8.71 -9.94 24.67
N LEU A 59 8.48 -9.51 23.42
CA LEU A 59 7.53 -10.18 22.50
C LEU A 59 8.08 -11.46 21.85
N GLY A 60 9.36 -11.78 22.04
CA GLY A 60 9.98 -12.97 21.45
C GLY A 60 10.10 -12.90 19.92
N ASP A 61 10.39 -14.04 19.28
CA ASP A 61 10.51 -14.13 17.83
C ASP A 61 9.11 -14.31 17.22
N VAL A 62 8.52 -13.18 16.80
CA VAL A 62 7.16 -13.15 16.26
C VAL A 62 7.19 -13.42 14.75
N ARG A 63 6.34 -14.34 14.28
CA ARG A 63 6.18 -14.63 12.86
C ARG A 63 5.27 -13.59 12.23
N LEU A 64 5.86 -12.69 11.45
CA LEU A 64 5.15 -11.69 10.67
C LEU A 64 4.67 -12.30 9.35
N SER A 65 3.45 -11.97 8.95
CA SER A 65 2.85 -12.34 7.67
C SER A 65 2.45 -11.06 6.92
N PRO A 66 2.65 -10.99 5.59
CA PRO A 66 2.22 -9.85 4.80
C PRO A 66 0.69 -9.78 4.77
N LEU A 67 0.14 -8.62 5.11
CA LEU A 67 -1.29 -8.35 5.11
C LEU A 67 -1.73 -7.62 3.83
N GLY A 68 -0.84 -6.81 3.25
CA GLY A 68 -1.09 -6.07 2.00
C GLY A 68 -0.25 -4.81 1.88
N ILE A 69 -0.51 -4.03 0.84
CA ILE A 69 0.11 -2.73 0.60
C ILE A 69 -0.91 -1.61 0.85
N ARG A 70 -0.44 -0.51 1.42
CA ARG A 70 -1.22 0.72 1.60
C ARG A 70 -0.41 1.92 1.13
N ILE A 71 -1.06 2.89 0.51
CA ILE A 71 -0.41 4.14 0.13
C ILE A 71 -0.55 5.14 1.28
N GLY A 72 0.58 5.68 1.75
CA GLY A 72 0.69 6.69 2.79
C GLY A 72 0.67 6.14 4.22
N ASN A 73 1.31 6.90 5.13
CA ASN A 73 1.33 6.62 6.56
C ASN A 73 0.25 7.42 7.33
N PRO A 74 -0.87 6.83 7.77
CA PRO A 74 -1.88 7.55 8.53
C PRO A 74 -1.39 8.09 9.89
N ASN A 75 -0.33 7.50 10.47
CA ASN A 75 0.23 7.91 11.75
C ASN A 75 1.06 9.20 11.67
N THR A 76 1.41 9.64 10.45
CA THR A 76 2.15 10.89 10.26
C THR A 76 1.19 12.08 10.33
N SER A 77 1.39 12.97 11.30
CA SER A 77 0.51 14.13 11.52
C SER A 77 0.87 15.31 10.61
N VAL A 78 0.53 15.19 9.32
CA VAL A 78 0.66 16.27 8.33
C VAL A 78 -0.71 16.57 7.75
N ALA A 79 -1.04 17.87 7.61
CA ALA A 79 -2.29 18.31 7.03
C ALA A 79 -2.27 18.15 5.50
N LEU A 80 -3.43 17.92 4.89
CA LEU A 80 -3.53 17.69 3.45
C LEU A 80 -3.03 18.89 2.62
N TRP A 81 -3.26 20.11 3.11
CA TRP A 81 -2.90 21.36 2.43
C TRP A 81 -1.46 21.82 2.69
N ASP A 82 -0.71 21.15 3.56
CA ASP A 82 0.67 21.52 3.92
C ASP A 82 1.69 20.87 2.96
N PHE A 83 1.61 21.22 1.67
CA PHE A 83 2.39 20.57 0.61
C PHE A 83 3.91 20.79 0.72
N ASP A 84 4.34 21.88 1.39
CA ASP A 84 5.75 22.20 1.59
C ASP A 84 6.38 21.37 2.73
N ASN A 85 5.58 20.60 3.46
CA ASN A 85 6.06 19.76 4.54
C ASN A 85 6.90 18.59 3.98
N PRO A 86 8.14 18.37 4.48
CA PRO A 86 8.98 17.27 3.99
C PRO A 86 8.35 15.88 4.21
N LEU A 87 7.44 15.75 5.18
CA LEU A 87 6.75 14.49 5.49
C LEU A 87 5.43 14.31 4.71
N TRP A 88 5.04 15.27 3.86
CA TRP A 88 3.80 15.19 3.09
C TRP A 88 3.77 13.95 2.18
N ASN A 89 4.91 13.64 1.55
CA ASN A 89 5.06 12.45 0.72
C ASN A 89 4.95 11.14 1.53
N VAL A 90 5.52 11.10 2.73
CA VAL A 90 5.40 9.96 3.64
C VAL A 90 3.93 9.73 4.03
N ARG A 91 3.20 10.82 4.31
CA ARG A 91 1.79 10.78 4.71
C ARG A 91 0.84 10.31 3.61
N TYR A 92 1.09 10.68 2.35
CA TYR A 92 0.10 10.52 1.28
C TYR A 92 0.58 9.76 0.03
N ARG A 93 1.89 9.56 -0.18
CA ARG A 93 2.43 8.97 -1.43
C ARG A 93 3.29 7.73 -1.23
N HIS A 94 3.95 7.58 -0.09
CA HIS A 94 4.86 6.46 0.11
C HIS A 94 4.10 5.14 0.20
N PRO A 95 4.41 4.13 -0.62
CA PRO A 95 3.84 2.81 -0.47
C PRO A 95 4.41 2.13 0.78
N GLN A 96 3.50 1.63 1.61
CA GLN A 96 3.78 0.93 2.85
C GLN A 96 3.34 -0.52 2.74
N LEU A 97 4.24 -1.44 3.10
CA LEU A 97 3.93 -2.86 3.22
C LEU A 97 3.51 -3.15 4.66
N LEU A 98 2.30 -3.67 4.82
CA LEU A 98 1.72 -3.99 6.13
C LEU A 98 2.01 -5.45 6.46
N LEU A 99 2.57 -5.66 7.65
CA LEU A 99 2.87 -6.96 8.23
C LEU A 99 2.12 -7.09 9.55
N SER A 100 1.56 -8.26 9.81
CA SER A 100 0.89 -8.56 11.08
C SER A 100 1.39 -9.86 11.67
N ALA A 101 1.30 -9.98 12.98
CA ALA A 101 1.61 -11.20 13.71
C ALA A 101 0.34 -11.96 14.13
N GLU A 102 0.29 -13.26 13.84
CA GLU A 102 -0.67 -14.20 14.45
C GLU A 102 -0.17 -14.63 15.86
N PRO A 103 -1.05 -14.99 16.83
CA PRO A 103 -2.48 -15.29 16.67
C PRO A 103 -3.44 -14.11 16.81
N GLN A 104 -2.97 -12.89 17.10
CA GLN A 104 -3.88 -11.85 17.61
C GLN A 104 -3.82 -10.48 16.93
N GLY A 105 -3.05 -10.25 15.86
CA GLY A 105 -3.00 -8.92 15.22
C GLY A 105 -2.61 -7.80 16.20
N GLU A 106 -2.12 -8.15 17.40
CA GLU A 106 -1.73 -7.25 18.48
C GLU A 106 -0.49 -6.47 18.09
N VAL A 107 0.27 -6.99 17.14
CA VAL A 107 1.48 -6.39 16.60
C VAL A 107 1.29 -6.20 15.09
N GLY A 108 1.14 -4.94 14.69
CA GLY A 108 1.20 -4.49 13.30
C GLY A 108 2.52 -3.79 13.02
N CYS A 109 3.12 -4.04 11.86
CA CYS A 109 4.27 -3.30 11.37
C CYS A 109 3.96 -2.72 9.99
N ALA A 110 4.21 -1.43 9.80
CA ALA A 110 4.12 -0.75 8.53
C ALA A 110 5.53 -0.40 8.05
N PHE A 111 5.98 -1.07 6.98
CA PHE A 111 7.28 -0.82 6.38
C PHE A 111 7.15 0.13 5.19
N ASP A 112 7.80 1.29 5.27
CA ASP A 112 7.91 2.24 4.16
C ASP A 112 8.99 1.76 3.18
N ILE A 113 8.57 1.46 1.95
CA ILE A 113 9.45 0.90 0.91
C ILE A 113 10.46 1.94 0.42
N VAL A 114 10.06 3.22 0.39
CA VAL A 114 10.89 4.32 -0.13
C VAL A 114 11.90 4.78 0.92
N ALA A 115 11.45 4.97 2.16
CA ALA A 115 12.32 5.38 3.26
C ALA A 115 13.15 4.22 3.83
N GLY A 116 12.71 2.97 3.63
CA GLY A 116 13.34 1.78 4.20
C GLY A 116 13.19 1.69 5.73
N LEU A 117 12.15 2.32 6.27
CA LEU A 117 11.89 2.41 7.71
C LEU A 117 10.65 1.59 8.08
N ALA A 118 10.63 1.05 9.29
CA ALA A 118 9.49 0.33 9.84
C ALA A 118 8.87 1.09 11.01
N ASP A 119 7.56 1.25 10.99
CA ASP A 119 6.74 1.78 12.08
C ASP A 119 5.97 0.61 12.72
N ILE A 120 6.09 0.44 14.03
CA ILE A 120 5.48 -0.67 14.76
C ILE A 120 4.34 -0.12 15.62
N ASN A 121 3.16 -0.67 15.40
CA ASN A 121 2.01 -0.42 16.26
C ASN A 121 1.70 -1.70 17.04
N VAL A 122 1.95 -1.68 18.35
CA VAL A 122 1.54 -2.75 19.26
C VAL A 122 0.28 -2.27 19.99
N THR A 123 -0.86 -2.81 19.59
CA THR A 123 -2.12 -2.64 20.33
C THR A 123 -2.10 -3.55 21.55
N SER A 124 -1.54 -3.05 22.66
CA SER A 124 -1.74 -3.62 23.99
C SER A 124 -3.21 -3.44 24.36
N ARG A 125 -3.95 -4.53 24.55
CA ARG A 125 -5.23 -4.49 25.27
C ARG A 125 -4.97 -4.23 26.75
#